data_AF-A0A5M8PB57-F1
#
_entry.id   AF-A0A5M8PB57-F1
#
_cell.length_a   1.000
_cell.length_b   1.000
_cell.length_c   1.000
_cell.angle_alpha   90.00
_cell.angle_beta   90.00
_cell.angle_gamma   90.00
#
_symmetry.space_group_name_H-M   'P 1'
#
loop_
_entity.id
_entity.type
_entity.pdbx_description
1 polymer ?
#
loop_
_entity_poly.entity_id
_entity_poly.type
_entity_poly.pdbx_seq_one_letter_code
_entity_poly.pdbx_strand_id
1 'polypeptide(L)'
;MAQFHTLFNPEKRHKAAKNKPAAGKQKLVSLYQAGIADGAHWRVRHITFSVARGEIITLIGPNGSGKSTVAKLAAGILAPTEGRIERWPKLKIGYVPQKLHFDKSLPLNVRRLMCLTAKLPQADIDQALAEVGMAHKQQEEVATLSGGELQRVLLARAVARRPDLLILDEPLQGVDFSWEATLYQKISEYCQKLQCGIMLISHDLHIVMAASDRVLCLNGHICCSGKPQEVAKSAEYLSLFGHRAGAGPKPPLLALYEHRHDHRHD
;
A
#
# COMPACT_ATOMS: atom_id res chain seq x y z
N MET A 1 -43.37 -4.05 38.10
CA MET A 1 -43.53 -3.53 36.72
C MET A 1 -42.79 -2.21 36.61
N ALA A 2 -41.48 -2.26 36.38
CA ALA A 2 -40.62 -1.09 36.30
C ALA A 2 -40.53 -0.59 34.84
N GLN A 3 -40.79 0.68 34.60
CA GLN A 3 -40.51 1.34 33.32
C GLN A 3 -39.58 2.55 33.55
N PHE A 4 -38.35 2.36 33.06
CA PHE A 4 -37.50 3.29 32.33
C PHE A 4 -37.49 4.77 32.73
N HIS A 5 -36.49 5.10 33.55
CA HIS A 5 -35.89 6.43 33.55
C HIS A 5 -34.36 6.29 33.48
N THR A 6 -33.76 7.09 32.59
CA THR A 6 -32.34 7.50 32.57
C THR A 6 -31.30 6.47 32.10
N LEU A 7 -30.61 6.79 30.99
CA LEU A 7 -29.14 6.76 30.84
C LEU A 7 -28.75 7.11 29.39
N PHE A 8 -28.84 8.40 29.04
CA PHE A 8 -28.01 8.99 27.99
C PHE A 8 -26.75 9.50 28.70
N ASN A 9 -25.61 8.82 28.53
CA ASN A 9 -24.32 9.26 29.05
C ASN A 9 -23.35 9.49 27.89
N PRO A 10 -23.02 10.74 27.52
CA PRO A 10 -22.16 11.05 26.39
C PRO A 10 -20.69 11.23 26.85
N GLU A 11 -20.07 10.21 27.44
CA GLU A 11 -18.63 10.24 27.76
C GLU A 11 -17.93 8.91 27.40
N LYS A 12 -17.93 8.57 26.11
CA LYS A 12 -16.90 7.66 25.56
C LYS A 12 -16.14 8.38 24.46
N ARG A 13 -15.26 9.29 24.90
CA ARG A 13 -14.15 9.81 24.09
C ARG A 13 -13.37 8.61 23.55
N HIS A 14 -13.43 8.44 22.23
CA HIS A 14 -12.55 7.55 21.48
C HIS A 14 -11.11 7.81 21.90
N LYS A 15 -10.49 6.84 22.58
CA LYS A 15 -9.04 6.83 22.76
C LYS A 15 -8.44 6.64 21.37
N ALA A 16 -8.01 7.75 20.76
CA ALA A 16 -7.20 7.72 19.55
C ALA A 16 -6.02 6.76 19.80
N ALA A 17 -6.00 5.65 19.06
CA ALA A 17 -4.89 4.72 19.07
C ALA A 17 -3.63 5.53 18.73
N LYS A 18 -2.73 5.64 19.71
CA LYS A 18 -1.45 6.33 19.53
C LYS A 18 -0.64 5.53 18.52
N ASN A 19 -0.73 5.92 17.26
CA ASN A 19 0.01 5.37 16.12
C ASN A 19 1.49 5.79 16.25
N LYS A 20 2.17 5.28 17.29
CA LYS A 20 3.58 5.56 17.54
C LYS A 20 4.39 4.59 16.67
N PRO A 21 5.28 5.08 15.78
CA PRO A 21 6.15 4.20 15.02
C PRO A 21 7.02 3.38 15.97
N ALA A 22 7.48 2.22 15.51
CA ALA A 22 8.53 1.46 16.18
C ALA A 22 9.70 2.41 16.54
N ALA A 23 10.04 2.49 17.82
CA ALA A 23 11.07 3.40 18.32
C ALA A 23 12.38 3.19 17.56
N GLY A 24 12.91 4.24 16.91
CA GLY A 24 14.25 4.26 16.31
C GLY A 24 14.34 4.32 14.78
N LYS A 25 13.27 4.05 14.01
CA LYS A 25 13.35 4.15 12.53
C LYS A 25 13.14 5.58 12.02
N GLN A 26 13.96 6.00 11.05
CA GLN A 26 13.87 7.31 10.40
C GLN A 26 12.54 7.45 9.62
N LYS A 27 11.75 8.49 9.94
CA LYS A 27 10.49 8.76 9.25
C LYS A 27 10.75 9.39 7.88
N LEU A 28 10.16 8.81 6.84
CA LEU A 28 10.25 9.32 5.47
C LEU A 28 9.10 10.28 5.16
N VAL A 29 7.88 9.90 5.53
CA VAL A 29 6.66 10.70 5.35
C VAL A 29 5.81 10.56 6.60
N SER A 30 5.23 11.67 7.07
CA SER A 30 4.26 11.69 8.18
C SER A 30 3.08 12.58 7.84
N LEU A 31 1.87 12.03 7.95
CA LEU A 31 0.61 12.74 7.78
C LEU A 31 0.04 13.02 9.17
N TYR A 32 -0.40 14.25 9.42
CA TYR A 32 -0.98 14.68 10.68
C TYR A 32 -2.35 15.28 10.41
N GLN A 33 -3.40 14.56 10.83
CA GLN A 33 -4.80 14.96 10.63
C GLN A 33 -5.11 15.36 9.18
N ALA A 34 -4.45 14.70 8.22
CA ALA A 34 -4.56 15.07 6.82
C ALA A 34 -5.95 14.73 6.26
N GLY A 35 -6.49 15.60 5.41
CA GLY A 35 -7.76 15.42 4.75
C GLY A 35 -7.77 15.91 3.31
N ILE A 36 -8.68 15.37 2.50
CA ILE A 36 -9.03 15.85 1.16
C ILE A 36 -10.55 15.91 1.05
N ALA A 37 -11.06 17.09 0.71
CA ALA A 37 -12.45 17.32 0.37
C ALA A 37 -12.59 17.86 -1.06
N ASP A 38 -13.65 17.44 -1.75
CA ASP A 38 -14.13 18.07 -2.98
C ASP A 38 -15.39 18.86 -2.64
N GLY A 39 -15.26 20.18 -2.49
CA GLY A 39 -16.35 21.03 -2.00
C GLY A 39 -16.81 20.58 -0.61
N ALA A 40 -18.07 20.16 -0.49
CA ALA A 40 -18.66 19.70 0.78
C ALA A 40 -18.40 18.21 1.09
N HIS A 41 -17.88 17.43 0.13
CA HIS A 41 -17.74 15.99 0.27
C HIS A 41 -16.31 15.59 0.64
N TRP A 42 -16.15 14.90 1.77
CA TRP A 42 -14.86 14.35 2.19
C TRP A 42 -14.55 13.07 1.43
N ARG A 43 -13.39 13.02 0.78
CA ARG A 43 -12.82 11.76 0.28
C ARG A 43 -12.14 10.98 1.40
N VAL A 44 -11.33 11.68 2.20
CA VAL A 44 -10.67 11.17 3.40
C VAL A 44 -10.49 12.29 4.42
N ARG A 45 -10.53 11.97 5.70
CA ARG A 45 -10.36 12.94 6.79
C ARG A 45 -9.65 12.34 8.00
N HIS A 46 -8.98 13.20 8.78
CA HIS A 46 -8.29 12.85 10.03
C HIS A 46 -7.23 11.73 9.87
N ILE A 47 -6.56 11.68 8.72
CA ILE A 47 -5.56 10.66 8.42
C ILE A 47 -4.26 10.98 9.15
N THR A 48 -3.87 10.11 10.08
CA THR A 48 -2.63 10.25 10.85
C THR A 48 -1.83 8.95 10.87
N PHE A 49 -0.70 8.95 10.15
CA PHE A 49 0.27 7.85 10.17
C PHE A 49 1.62 8.35 9.66
N SER A 50 2.64 7.51 9.77
CA SER A 50 3.95 7.75 9.17
C SER A 50 4.46 6.51 8.47
N VAL A 51 5.31 6.67 7.46
CA VAL A 51 6.11 5.60 6.85
C VAL A 51 7.55 5.81 7.28
N ALA A 52 8.19 4.78 7.85
CA ALA A 52 9.60 4.81 8.17
C ALA A 52 10.46 4.15 7.08
N ARG A 53 11.77 4.44 7.09
CA ARG A 53 12.74 3.77 6.25
C ARG A 53 12.85 2.29 6.62
N GLY A 54 12.88 1.40 5.64
CA GLY A 54 12.93 -0.04 5.86
C GLY A 54 11.68 -0.57 6.59
N GLU A 55 10.53 0.07 6.37
CA GLU A 55 9.22 -0.36 6.85
C GLU A 55 8.31 -0.57 5.65
N ILE A 56 7.63 -1.72 5.62
CA ILE A 56 6.54 -2.00 4.67
C ILE A 56 5.23 -1.77 5.41
N ILE A 57 4.53 -0.70 5.05
CA ILE A 57 3.16 -0.48 5.51
C ILE A 57 2.16 -0.88 4.43
N THR A 58 1.06 -1.53 4.81
CA THR A 58 0.00 -1.88 3.88
C THR A 58 -1.31 -1.19 4.26
N LEU A 59 -1.87 -0.45 3.31
CA LEU A 59 -3.16 0.21 3.42
C LEU A 59 -4.24 -0.66 2.78
N ILE A 60 -5.20 -1.10 3.59
CA ILE A 60 -6.32 -1.94 3.18
C ILE A 60 -7.64 -1.20 3.37
N GLY A 61 -8.65 -1.55 2.60
CA GLY A 61 -10.00 -0.99 2.73
C GLY A 61 -10.87 -1.29 1.52
N PRO A 62 -12.21 -1.16 1.63
CA PRO A 62 -13.12 -1.39 0.53
C PRO A 62 -12.88 -0.41 -0.63
N ASN A 63 -13.46 -0.71 -1.79
CA ASN A 63 -13.41 0.20 -2.94
C ASN A 63 -14.09 1.52 -2.57
N GLY A 64 -13.49 2.64 -2.97
CA GLY A 64 -13.99 3.98 -2.61
C GLY A 64 -13.61 4.48 -1.21
N SER A 65 -12.94 3.68 -0.37
CA SER A 65 -12.49 4.11 0.97
C SER A 65 -11.44 5.23 1.00
N GLY A 66 -10.88 5.58 -0.16
CA GLY A 66 -9.90 6.66 -0.30
C GLY A 66 -8.44 6.24 -0.33
N LYS A 67 -8.12 4.94 -0.53
CA LYS A 67 -6.73 4.41 -0.50
C LYS A 67 -5.79 5.14 -1.46
N SER A 68 -6.17 5.22 -2.73
CA SER A 68 -5.41 5.95 -3.75
C SER A 68 -5.30 7.45 -3.44
N THR A 69 -6.30 8.05 -2.79
CA THR A 69 -6.23 9.45 -2.32
C THR A 69 -5.14 9.61 -1.26
N VAL A 70 -5.08 8.70 -0.28
CA VAL A 70 -4.03 8.70 0.75
C VAL A 70 -2.65 8.44 0.15
N ALA A 71 -2.52 7.51 -0.81
CA ALA A 71 -1.25 7.32 -1.54
C ALA A 71 -0.81 8.59 -2.27
N LYS A 72 -1.71 9.28 -2.96
CA LYS A 72 -1.40 10.53 -3.66
C LYS A 72 -1.02 11.67 -2.70
N LEU A 73 -1.65 11.74 -1.52
CA LEU A 73 -1.23 12.64 -0.44
C LEU A 73 0.20 12.32 0.02
N ALA A 74 0.49 11.06 0.35
CA ALA A 74 1.82 10.63 0.78
C ALA A 74 2.89 10.92 -0.30
N ALA A 75 2.55 10.65 -1.56
CA ALA A 75 3.38 10.92 -2.74
C ALA A 75 3.63 12.42 -3.01
N GLY A 76 2.81 13.31 -2.44
CA GLY A 76 2.86 14.75 -2.74
C GLY A 76 2.25 15.13 -4.09
N ILE A 77 1.48 14.23 -4.69
CA ILE A 77 0.68 14.50 -5.90
C ILE A 77 -0.55 15.34 -5.56
N LEU A 78 -1.10 15.15 -4.35
CA LEU A 78 -2.19 15.98 -3.82
C LEU A 78 -1.70 16.74 -2.58
N ALA A 79 -2.10 18.00 -2.49
CA ALA A 79 -1.94 18.82 -1.29
C ALA A 79 -3.15 18.60 -0.36
N PRO A 80 -2.97 18.44 0.95
CA PRO A 80 -4.07 18.27 1.88
C PRO A 80 -4.94 19.54 1.94
N THR A 81 -6.26 19.37 2.04
CA THR A 81 -7.19 20.47 2.32
C THR A 81 -7.29 20.78 3.82
N GLU A 82 -6.91 19.82 4.66
CA GLU A 82 -6.85 19.93 6.12
C GLU A 82 -5.62 19.16 6.64
N GLY A 83 -5.04 19.61 7.75
CA GLY A 83 -3.87 18.99 8.37
C GLY A 83 -2.56 19.31 7.65
N ARG A 84 -1.53 18.49 7.89
CA ARG A 84 -0.20 18.70 7.27
C ARG A 84 0.52 17.40 6.94
N ILE A 85 1.47 17.50 6.02
CA ILE A 85 2.35 16.40 5.61
C ILE A 85 3.80 16.84 5.77
N GLU A 86 4.55 16.11 6.59
CA GLU A 86 5.99 16.29 6.76
C GLU A 86 6.72 15.21 5.96
N ARG A 87 7.80 15.59 5.27
CA ARG A 87 8.62 14.69 4.45
C ARG A 87 10.08 14.85 4.80
N TRP A 88 10.82 13.76 4.69
CA TRP A 88 12.26 13.80 4.78
C TRP A 88 12.85 14.74 3.69
N PRO A 89 13.90 15.53 3.99
CA PRO A 89 14.51 16.40 3.00
C PRO A 89 14.99 15.64 1.76
N LYS A 90 14.72 16.18 0.57
CA LYS A 90 15.10 15.60 -0.74
C LYS A 90 14.62 14.15 -0.96
N LEU A 91 13.51 13.77 -0.33
CA LEU A 91 12.91 12.43 -0.45
C LEU A 91 12.61 12.06 -1.90
N LYS A 92 13.17 10.95 -2.38
CA LYS A 92 12.84 10.38 -3.68
C LYS A 92 11.66 9.42 -3.54
N ILE A 93 10.56 9.74 -4.21
CA ILE A 93 9.35 8.91 -4.21
C ILE A 93 9.20 8.20 -5.56
N GLY A 94 9.09 6.87 -5.52
CA GLY A 94 8.60 6.06 -6.63
C GLY A 94 7.12 5.78 -6.43
N TYR A 95 6.28 6.06 -7.42
CA TYR A 95 4.84 5.80 -7.36
C TYR A 95 4.41 4.95 -8.55
N VAL A 96 3.80 3.81 -8.26
CA VAL A 96 3.18 2.91 -9.24
C VAL A 96 1.67 3.01 -9.07
N PRO A 97 0.95 3.68 -9.98
CA PRO A 97 -0.50 3.84 -9.88
C PRO A 97 -1.25 2.54 -10.22
N GLN A 98 -2.48 2.44 -9.74
CA GLN A 98 -3.39 1.33 -10.08
C GLN A 98 -3.69 1.26 -11.59
N LYS A 99 -3.94 2.42 -12.20
CA LYS A 99 -4.15 2.54 -13.65
C LYS A 99 -3.40 3.75 -14.16
N LEU A 100 -2.79 3.61 -15.32
CA LEU A 100 -2.20 4.69 -16.08
C LEU A 100 -2.84 4.72 -17.45
N HIS A 101 -3.61 5.77 -17.73
CA HIS A 101 -4.18 5.97 -19.05
C HIS A 101 -3.14 6.66 -19.93
N PHE A 102 -2.76 5.98 -21.00
CA PHE A 102 -1.95 6.57 -22.06
C PHE A 102 -2.84 6.83 -23.27
N ASP A 103 -2.65 7.99 -23.87
CA ASP A 103 -3.11 8.19 -25.24
C ASP A 103 -2.31 7.27 -26.16
N LYS A 104 -3.00 6.34 -26.82
CA LYS A 104 -2.38 5.36 -27.72
C LYS A 104 -1.77 5.98 -28.97
N SER A 105 -2.06 7.25 -29.25
CA SER A 105 -1.44 7.99 -30.36
C SER A 105 -0.03 8.49 -30.03
N LEU A 106 0.38 8.48 -28.76
CA LEU A 106 1.69 8.97 -28.35
C LEU A 106 2.79 7.96 -28.76
N PRO A 107 3.79 8.35 -29.58
CA PRO A 107 4.92 7.50 -29.91
C PRO A 107 5.86 7.41 -28.70
N LEU A 108 5.59 6.44 -27.84
CA LEU A 108 6.26 6.24 -26.56
C LEU A 108 6.58 4.77 -26.39
N ASN A 109 7.85 4.42 -26.63
CA ASN A 109 8.36 3.10 -26.31
C ASN A 109 8.74 2.95 -24.82
N VAL A 110 8.95 1.70 -24.40
CA VAL A 110 9.32 1.35 -23.02
C VAL A 110 10.56 2.08 -22.54
N ARG A 111 11.62 2.15 -23.36
CA ARG A 111 12.85 2.87 -23.01
C ARG A 111 12.58 4.33 -22.68
N ARG A 112 11.77 5.00 -23.49
CA ARG A 112 11.43 6.42 -23.30
C ARG A 112 10.52 6.60 -22.09
N LEU A 113 9.61 5.67 -21.83
CA LEU A 113 8.81 5.65 -20.59
C LEU A 113 9.70 5.56 -19.35
N MET A 114 10.71 4.68 -19.34
CA MET A 114 11.67 4.54 -18.22
C MET A 114 12.35 5.86 -17.87
N CYS A 115 12.68 6.67 -18.89
CA CYS A 115 13.39 7.95 -18.73
C CYS A 115 12.48 9.18 -18.60
N LEU A 116 11.15 9.03 -18.57
CA LEU A 116 10.21 10.16 -18.72
C LEU A 116 10.35 11.23 -17.62
N THR A 117 10.72 10.82 -16.40
CA THR A 117 10.82 11.73 -15.23
C THR A 117 12.24 11.93 -14.71
N ALA A 118 13.21 11.20 -15.26
CA ALA A 118 14.62 11.29 -14.88
C ALA A 118 15.48 10.61 -15.94
N LYS A 119 16.68 11.13 -16.18
CA LYS A 119 17.68 10.42 -16.97
C LYS A 119 18.18 9.21 -16.16
N LEU A 120 18.23 8.05 -16.81
CA LEU A 120 18.76 6.81 -16.25
C LEU A 120 19.90 6.30 -17.15
N PRO A 121 21.02 5.83 -16.57
CA PRO A 121 22.01 5.06 -17.31
C PRO A 121 21.38 3.85 -17.99
N GLN A 122 21.86 3.49 -19.19
CA GLN A 122 21.34 2.35 -19.94
C GLN A 122 21.40 1.05 -19.13
N ALA A 123 22.51 0.83 -18.39
CA ALA A 123 22.67 -0.33 -17.51
C ALA A 123 21.59 -0.42 -16.42
N ASP A 124 21.19 0.70 -15.81
CA ASP A 124 20.13 0.71 -14.79
C ASP A 124 18.76 0.39 -15.40
N ILE A 125 18.51 0.82 -16.64
CA ILE A 125 17.27 0.49 -17.38
C ILE A 125 17.24 -1.00 -17.68
N ASP A 126 18.34 -1.54 -18.22
CA ASP A 126 18.43 -2.95 -18.61
C ASP A 126 18.30 -3.87 -17.39
N GLN A 127 18.98 -3.53 -16.29
CA GLN A 127 18.85 -4.26 -15.04
C GLN A 127 17.41 -4.24 -14.52
N ALA A 128 16.78 -3.06 -14.41
CA ALA A 128 15.43 -2.95 -13.86
C ALA A 128 14.38 -3.66 -14.73
N LEU A 129 14.51 -3.61 -16.07
CA LEU A 129 13.63 -4.35 -16.97
C LEU A 129 13.88 -5.86 -16.90
N ALA A 130 15.11 -6.31 -16.73
CA ALA A 130 15.42 -7.73 -16.55
C ALA A 130 14.83 -8.29 -15.25
N GLU A 131 14.90 -7.53 -14.14
CA GLU A 131 14.33 -7.93 -12.84
C GLU A 131 12.82 -8.19 -12.87
N VAL A 132 12.11 -7.62 -13.85
CA VAL A 132 10.66 -7.78 -14.05
C VAL A 132 10.30 -8.58 -15.32
N GLY A 133 11.30 -9.17 -15.99
CA GLY A 133 11.11 -10.00 -17.19
C GLY A 133 10.77 -9.25 -18.47
N MET A 134 11.05 -7.96 -18.56
CA MET A 134 10.68 -7.07 -19.68
C MET A 134 11.89 -6.57 -20.51
N ALA A 135 13.08 -7.14 -20.33
CA ALA A 135 14.30 -6.70 -21.02
C ALA A 135 14.16 -6.69 -22.56
N HIS A 136 13.48 -7.67 -23.14
CA HIS A 136 13.26 -7.80 -24.58
C HIS A 136 12.28 -6.77 -25.17
N LYS A 137 11.50 -6.08 -24.33
CA LYS A 137 10.45 -5.14 -24.76
C LYS A 137 10.89 -3.68 -24.77
N GLN A 138 12.17 -3.40 -24.56
CA GLN A 138 12.66 -2.04 -24.38
C GLN A 138 12.32 -1.10 -25.56
N GLN A 139 12.26 -1.63 -26.78
CA GLN A 139 11.91 -0.87 -27.99
C GLN A 139 10.43 -0.99 -28.39
N GLU A 140 9.64 -1.83 -27.70
CA GLU A 140 8.20 -1.94 -27.98
C GLU A 140 7.47 -0.68 -27.55
N GLU A 141 6.43 -0.34 -28.32
CA GLU A 141 5.53 0.77 -28.01
C GLU A 141 4.70 0.46 -26.76
N VAL A 142 4.57 1.43 -25.86
CA VAL A 142 3.80 1.26 -24.62
C VAL A 142 2.32 0.93 -24.92
N ALA A 143 1.80 1.43 -26.04
CA ALA A 143 0.43 1.19 -26.48
C ALA A 143 0.13 -0.28 -26.83
N THR A 144 1.16 -1.10 -27.11
CA THR A 144 1.00 -2.53 -27.45
C THR A 144 1.13 -3.45 -26.23
N LEU A 145 1.55 -2.93 -25.07
CA LEU A 145 1.67 -3.72 -23.86
C LEU A 145 0.30 -4.07 -23.29
N SER A 146 0.18 -5.29 -22.77
CA SER A 146 -0.90 -5.67 -21.87
C SER A 146 -0.86 -4.84 -20.58
N GLY A 147 -1.98 -4.77 -19.86
CA GLY A 147 -2.04 -4.07 -18.56
C GLY A 147 -1.02 -4.63 -17.55
N GLY A 148 -0.88 -5.95 -17.51
CA GLY A 148 0.11 -6.63 -16.67
C GLY A 148 1.54 -6.26 -17.03
N GLU A 149 1.91 -6.28 -18.32
CA GLU A 149 3.25 -5.88 -18.81
C GLU A 149 3.56 -4.42 -18.49
N LEU A 150 2.60 -3.52 -18.73
CA LEU A 150 2.74 -2.11 -18.38
C LEU A 150 3.01 -1.95 -16.87
N GLN A 151 2.30 -2.69 -16.02
CA GLN A 151 2.50 -2.65 -14.58
C GLN A 151 3.92 -3.09 -14.18
N ARG A 152 4.48 -4.12 -14.84
CA ARG A 152 5.88 -4.55 -14.64
C ARG A 152 6.86 -3.44 -15.01
N VAL A 153 6.65 -2.79 -16.16
CA VAL A 153 7.49 -1.69 -16.64
C VAL A 153 7.40 -0.49 -15.69
N LEU A 154 6.21 -0.16 -15.18
CA LEU A 154 6.04 0.92 -14.20
C LEU A 154 6.75 0.63 -12.88
N LEU A 155 6.71 -0.62 -12.41
CA LEU A 155 7.47 -1.05 -11.24
C LEU A 155 8.97 -0.93 -11.48
N ALA A 156 9.48 -1.47 -12.59
CA ALA A 156 10.90 -1.35 -12.97
C ALA A 156 11.34 0.11 -13.02
N ARG A 157 10.54 0.98 -13.63
CA ARG A 157 10.79 2.42 -13.69
C ARG A 157 10.86 3.06 -12.30
N ALA A 158 9.95 2.69 -11.39
CA ALA A 158 9.92 3.24 -10.04
C ALA A 158 11.16 2.83 -9.23
N VAL A 159 11.56 1.56 -9.34
CA VAL A 159 12.70 0.96 -8.63
C VAL A 159 14.05 1.43 -9.20
N ALA A 160 14.19 1.55 -10.53
CA ALA A 160 15.42 2.00 -11.20
C ALA A 160 15.92 3.36 -10.70
N ARG A 161 15.02 4.20 -10.19
CA ARG A 161 15.33 5.53 -9.63
C ARG A 161 15.87 5.50 -8.20
N ARG A 162 16.01 4.32 -7.59
CA ARG A 162 16.45 4.09 -6.20
C ARG A 162 15.67 4.99 -5.22
N PRO A 163 14.35 4.80 -5.10
CA PRO A 163 13.50 5.64 -4.26
C PRO A 163 13.80 5.42 -2.78
N ASP A 164 13.62 6.49 -1.98
CA ASP A 164 13.60 6.39 -0.53
C ASP A 164 12.25 5.86 -0.04
N LEU A 165 11.16 6.20 -0.75
CA LEU A 165 9.80 5.72 -0.52
C LEU A 165 9.21 5.17 -1.81
N LEU A 166 8.81 3.90 -1.80
CA LEU A 166 8.09 3.27 -2.90
C LEU A 166 6.61 3.12 -2.52
N ILE A 167 5.71 3.66 -3.34
CA ILE A 167 4.27 3.59 -3.16
C ILE A 167 3.68 2.75 -4.30
N LEU A 168 3.00 1.67 -3.94
CA LEU A 168 2.42 0.70 -4.88
C LEU A 168 0.90 0.68 -4.71
N ASP A 169 0.17 1.26 -5.66
CA ASP A 169 -1.29 1.33 -5.61
C ASP A 169 -1.92 0.15 -6.36
N GLU A 170 -2.33 -0.90 -5.64
CA GLU A 170 -2.90 -2.15 -6.19
C GLU A 170 -2.05 -2.75 -7.34
N PRO A 171 -0.76 -3.07 -7.09
CA PRO A 171 0.19 -3.42 -8.15
C PRO A 171 -0.05 -4.77 -8.83
N LEU A 172 -0.99 -5.58 -8.34
CA LEU A 172 -1.30 -6.91 -8.88
C LEU A 172 -2.47 -6.93 -9.87
N GLN A 173 -3.20 -5.82 -10.00
CA GLN A 173 -4.42 -5.83 -10.78
C GLN A 173 -4.10 -6.11 -12.26
N GLY A 174 -4.65 -7.21 -12.80
CA GLY A 174 -4.44 -7.60 -14.20
C GLY A 174 -3.08 -8.25 -14.47
N VAL A 175 -2.40 -8.74 -13.43
CA VAL A 175 -1.16 -9.50 -13.52
C VAL A 175 -1.47 -11.01 -13.44
N ASP A 176 -0.69 -11.83 -14.14
CA ASP A 176 -0.78 -13.29 -14.07
C ASP A 176 -0.34 -13.80 -12.68
N PHE A 177 -1.00 -14.84 -12.17
CA PHE A 177 -0.72 -15.48 -10.88
C PHE A 177 0.77 -15.81 -10.65
N SER A 178 1.48 -16.28 -11.68
CA SER A 178 2.92 -16.57 -11.61
C SER A 178 3.75 -15.34 -11.23
N TRP A 179 3.33 -14.15 -11.69
CA TRP A 179 4.00 -12.89 -11.38
C TRP A 179 3.49 -12.25 -10.08
N GLU A 180 2.30 -12.61 -9.59
CA GLU A 180 1.87 -12.16 -8.26
C GLU A 180 2.83 -12.68 -7.18
N ALA A 181 3.13 -13.98 -7.19
CA ALA A 181 4.04 -14.59 -6.23
C ALA A 181 5.46 -14.01 -6.30
N THR A 182 5.99 -13.81 -7.52
CA THR A 182 7.34 -13.28 -7.67
C THR A 182 7.37 -11.78 -7.31
N LEU A 183 6.28 -11.02 -7.50
CA LEU A 183 6.19 -9.63 -7.03
C LEU A 183 6.29 -9.55 -5.50
N TYR A 184 5.70 -10.49 -4.76
CA TYR A 184 5.78 -10.52 -3.29
C TYR A 184 7.20 -10.67 -2.78
N GLN A 185 7.95 -11.59 -3.38
CA GLN A 185 9.36 -11.77 -3.08
C GLN A 185 10.14 -10.49 -3.41
N LYS A 186 9.86 -9.87 -4.56
CA LYS A 186 10.52 -8.64 -5.00
C LYS A 186 10.24 -7.43 -4.11
N ILE A 187 9.02 -7.25 -3.61
CA ILE A 187 8.70 -6.13 -2.70
C ILE A 187 9.58 -6.18 -1.45
N SER A 188 9.71 -7.35 -0.85
CA SER A 188 10.55 -7.56 0.34
C SER A 188 12.03 -7.34 0.01
N GLU A 189 12.50 -7.87 -1.13
CA GLU A 189 13.86 -7.64 -1.61
C GLU A 189 14.14 -6.15 -1.85
N TYR A 190 13.22 -5.40 -2.46
CA TYR A 190 13.42 -3.97 -2.73
C TYR A 190 13.52 -3.16 -1.44
N CYS A 191 12.67 -3.44 -0.46
CA CYS A 191 12.72 -2.78 0.85
C CYS A 191 14.12 -2.96 1.49
N GLN A 192 14.65 -4.18 1.45
CA GLN A 192 15.95 -4.51 2.04
C GLN A 192 17.13 -3.98 1.21
N LYS A 193 17.16 -4.23 -0.11
CA LYS A 193 18.27 -3.85 -1.00
C LYS A 193 18.39 -2.33 -1.15
N LEU A 194 17.26 -1.64 -1.28
CA LEU A 194 17.26 -0.18 -1.46
C LEU A 194 17.21 0.58 -0.14
N GLN A 195 17.00 -0.12 0.99
CA GLN A 195 16.77 0.50 2.30
C GLN A 195 15.68 1.59 2.21
N CYS A 196 14.59 1.29 1.49
CA CYS A 196 13.49 2.21 1.26
C CYS A 196 12.30 1.87 2.17
N GLY A 197 11.41 2.83 2.42
CA GLY A 197 10.09 2.54 2.96
C GLY A 197 9.16 2.13 1.83
N ILE A 198 8.22 1.21 2.09
CA ILE A 198 7.21 0.81 1.13
C ILE A 198 5.82 1.10 1.71
N MET A 199 4.98 1.75 0.90
CA MET A 199 3.55 1.86 1.15
C MET A 199 2.81 1.06 0.08
N LEU A 200 2.30 -0.09 0.46
CA LEU A 200 1.52 -0.96 -0.42
C LEU A 200 0.03 -0.69 -0.20
N ILE A 201 -0.73 -0.59 -1.27
CA ILE A 201 -2.19 -0.65 -1.24
C ILE A 201 -2.58 -2.00 -1.83
N SER A 202 -3.28 -2.81 -1.03
CA SER A 202 -3.77 -4.10 -1.49
C SER A 202 -5.07 -4.45 -0.78
N HIS A 203 -5.82 -5.37 -1.38
CA HIS A 203 -6.94 -6.05 -0.77
C HIS A 203 -6.69 -7.57 -0.64
N ASP A 204 -5.54 -8.06 -1.10
CA ASP A 204 -5.12 -9.45 -0.95
C ASP A 204 -4.52 -9.68 0.44
N LEU A 205 -5.16 -10.56 1.20
CA LEU A 205 -4.78 -10.87 2.57
C LEU A 205 -3.44 -11.61 2.66
N HIS A 206 -3.07 -12.40 1.65
CA HIS A 206 -1.81 -13.14 1.67
C HIS A 206 -0.61 -12.19 1.73
N ILE A 207 -0.66 -11.07 0.97
CA ILE A 207 0.40 -10.06 1.01
C ILE A 207 0.43 -9.31 2.33
N VAL A 208 -0.76 -8.94 2.81
CA VAL A 208 -0.91 -8.19 4.05
C VAL A 208 -0.25 -8.95 5.18
N MET A 209 -0.47 -10.27 5.25
CA MET A 209 0.11 -11.12 6.29
C MET A 209 1.59 -11.44 6.07
N ALA A 210 2.03 -11.62 4.83
CA ALA A 210 3.38 -12.10 4.54
C ALA A 210 4.45 -10.99 4.50
N ALA A 211 4.12 -9.80 4.01
CA ALA A 211 5.11 -8.78 3.65
C ALA A 211 5.01 -7.48 4.47
N SER A 212 3.97 -7.30 5.29
CA SER A 212 3.72 -6.02 5.96
C SER A 212 4.25 -6.00 7.38
N ASP A 213 5.03 -4.98 7.74
CA ASP A 213 5.39 -4.70 9.13
C ASP A 213 4.19 -4.13 9.90
N ARG A 214 3.37 -3.34 9.21
CA ARG A 214 2.19 -2.67 9.78
C ARG A 214 1.08 -2.54 8.76
N VAL A 215 -0.15 -2.72 9.22
CA VAL A 215 -1.37 -2.64 8.41
C VAL A 215 -2.20 -1.46 8.88
N LEU A 216 -2.77 -0.72 7.94
CA LEU A 216 -3.68 0.41 8.16
C LEU A 216 -5.02 0.10 7.48
N CYS A 217 -6.10 0.06 8.25
CA CYS A 217 -7.46 -0.12 7.74
C CYS A 217 -8.09 1.23 7.43
N LEU A 218 -8.55 1.44 6.21
CA LEU A 218 -9.13 2.70 5.74
C LEU A 218 -10.61 2.55 5.38
N ASN A 219 -11.42 3.46 5.92
CA ASN A 219 -12.81 3.68 5.50
C ASN A 219 -13.16 5.18 5.63
N GLY A 220 -12.57 6.01 4.75
CA GLY A 220 -12.61 7.48 4.85
C GLY A 220 -11.73 8.06 5.97
N HIS A 221 -11.45 7.28 7.01
CA HIS A 221 -10.50 7.54 8.08
C HIS A 221 -9.75 6.24 8.41
N ILE A 222 -8.69 6.32 9.24
CA ILE A 222 -8.00 5.11 9.73
C ILE A 222 -8.81 4.50 10.87
N CYS A 223 -9.43 3.35 10.63
CA CYS A 223 -10.27 2.65 11.62
C CYS A 223 -9.44 1.76 12.56
N CYS A 224 -8.42 1.09 12.01
CA CYS A 224 -7.49 0.26 12.77
C CYS A 224 -6.06 0.38 12.23
N SER A 225 -5.09 0.16 13.10
CA SER A 225 -3.67 0.08 12.73
C SER A 225 -2.90 -0.82 13.68
N GLY A 226 -2.03 -1.68 13.16
CA GLY A 226 -1.21 -2.57 13.98
C GLY A 226 -0.43 -3.57 13.15
N LYS A 227 0.17 -4.57 13.80
CA LYS A 227 0.78 -5.69 13.08
C LYS A 227 -0.29 -6.51 12.37
N PRO A 228 0.03 -7.22 11.27
CA PRO A 228 -0.96 -8.02 10.54
C PRO A 228 -1.77 -8.98 11.41
N GLN A 229 -1.10 -9.67 12.36
CA GLN A 229 -1.73 -10.65 13.26
C GLN A 229 -2.69 -10.00 14.27
N GLU A 230 -2.43 -8.76 14.66
CA GLU A 230 -3.28 -7.98 15.57
C GLU A 230 -4.52 -7.47 14.82
N VAL A 231 -4.31 -6.93 13.62
CA VAL A 231 -5.38 -6.37 12.78
C VAL A 231 -6.33 -7.48 12.30
N ALA A 232 -5.83 -8.66 11.95
CA ALA A 232 -6.64 -9.81 11.52
C ALA A 232 -7.69 -10.23 12.57
N LYS A 233 -7.44 -9.97 13.85
CA LYS A 233 -8.33 -10.32 14.97
C LYS A 233 -9.29 -9.18 15.36
N SER A 234 -9.13 -7.99 14.77
CA SER A 234 -9.94 -6.83 15.11
C SER A 234 -11.36 -6.92 14.52
N ALA A 235 -12.35 -6.45 15.28
CA ALA A 235 -13.75 -6.44 14.85
C ALA A 235 -13.96 -5.51 13.65
N GLU A 236 -13.21 -4.42 13.58
CA GLU A 236 -13.21 -3.46 12.48
C GLU A 236 -12.72 -4.09 11.17
N TYR A 237 -11.67 -4.92 11.23
CA TYR A 237 -11.22 -5.67 10.07
C TYR A 237 -12.24 -6.73 9.64
N LEU A 238 -12.79 -7.48 10.59
CA LEU A 238 -13.81 -8.50 10.32
C LEU A 238 -15.10 -7.88 9.76
N SER A 239 -15.48 -6.67 10.15
CA SER A 239 -16.67 -6.01 9.56
C SER A 239 -16.41 -5.53 8.12
N LEU A 240 -15.19 -5.08 7.81
CA LEU A 240 -14.81 -4.64 6.47
C LEU A 240 -14.58 -5.80 5.49
N PHE A 241 -14.08 -6.95 5.97
CA PHE A 241 -13.63 -8.06 5.12
C PHE A 241 -14.29 -9.43 5.41
N GLY A 242 -14.94 -9.60 6.56
CA GLY A 242 -15.53 -10.87 6.99
C GLY A 242 -16.71 -11.35 6.15
N HIS A 243 -17.43 -10.46 5.47
CA HIS A 243 -18.48 -10.84 4.52
C HIS A 243 -17.93 -11.39 3.18
N ARG A 244 -16.65 -11.15 2.86
CA ARG A 244 -16.00 -11.71 1.66
C ARG A 244 -15.31 -13.05 1.91
N ALA A 245 -15.07 -13.40 3.18
CA ALA A 245 -14.45 -14.67 3.57
C ALA A 245 -15.44 -15.86 3.68
N GLY A 246 -16.72 -15.67 3.31
CA GLY A 246 -17.78 -16.61 3.66
C GLY A 246 -18.99 -16.67 2.72
N ALA A 247 -18.79 -16.69 1.40
CA ALA A 247 -19.85 -17.02 0.45
C ALA A 247 -19.75 -18.48 -0.03
N GLY A 248 -19.89 -19.43 0.90
CA GLY A 248 -19.99 -20.86 0.65
C GLY A 248 -20.14 -21.65 1.95
N PRO A 249 -20.78 -22.84 1.97
CA PRO A 249 -21.10 -23.59 3.19
C PRO A 249 -19.88 -24.35 3.76
N LYS A 250 -18.69 -23.74 3.72
CA LYS A 250 -17.47 -24.29 4.32
C LYS A 250 -16.94 -23.34 5.39
N PRO A 251 -16.52 -23.85 6.56
CA PRO A 251 -15.90 -23.03 7.60
C PRO A 251 -14.65 -22.33 7.02
N PRO A 252 -14.27 -21.16 7.56
CA PRO A 252 -13.07 -20.47 7.11
C PRO A 252 -11.88 -21.41 7.25
N LEU A 253 -11.17 -21.66 6.13
CA LEU A 253 -9.91 -22.41 6.06
C LEU A 253 -8.74 -21.72 6.80
N LEU A 254 -9.07 -20.82 7.72
CA LEU A 254 -8.19 -20.11 8.64
C LEU A 254 -8.52 -20.55 10.07
N ALA A 255 -8.62 -21.87 10.27
CA ALA A 255 -8.20 -22.43 11.54
C ALA A 255 -6.68 -22.27 11.59
N LEU A 256 -6.24 -21.41 12.51
CA LEU A 256 -4.92 -21.40 13.11
C LEU A 256 -4.14 -22.72 12.89
N TYR A 257 -3.19 -22.73 11.96
CA TYR A 257 -2.03 -23.62 12.11
C TYR A 257 -1.01 -22.87 12.97
N GLU A 258 -1.33 -22.71 14.26
CA GLU A 258 -0.32 -22.45 15.29
C GLU A 258 0.54 -23.71 15.37
N HIS A 259 1.73 -23.70 14.77
CA HIS A 259 2.79 -24.61 15.21
C HIS A 259 3.25 -24.15 16.60
N ARG A 260 2.62 -24.66 17.66
CA ARG A 260 3.26 -24.75 18.97
C ARG A 260 4.22 -25.92 18.93
N HIS A 261 5.51 -25.65 18.77
CA HIS A 261 6.55 -26.59 19.16
C HIS A 261 6.64 -26.56 20.69
N ASP A 262 5.77 -27.31 21.37
CA ASP A 262 6.03 -27.71 22.75
C ASP A 262 6.98 -28.91 22.70
N HIS A 263 8.28 -28.63 22.61
CA HIS A 263 9.29 -29.61 23.01
C HIS A 263 9.31 -29.64 24.55
N ARG A 264 8.68 -30.65 25.15
CA ARG A 264 9.07 -31.12 26.48
C ARG A 264 9.89 -32.39 26.29
N HIS A 265 11.19 -32.26 26.52
CA HIS A 265 12.06 -33.38 26.86
C HIS A 265 11.86 -33.69 28.34
N ASP A 266 11.37 -34.90 28.59
CA ASP A 266 11.79 -35.89 29.61
C ASP A 266 10.62 -36.74 30.08
#